data_AF-A0A6M8F0P8-F1
#
_entry.id   AF-A0A6M8F0P8-F1
#
_cell.length_a   1.000
_cell.length_b   1.000
_cell.length_c   1.000
_cell.angle_alpha   90.00
_cell.angle_beta   90.00
_cell.angle_gamma   90.00
#
_symmetry.space_group_name_H-M   'P 1'
#
loop_
_entity.id
_entity.type
_entity.pdbx_description
1 polymer ?
#
loop_
_entity_poly.entity_id
_entity_poly.type
_entity_poly.pdbx_seq_one_letter_code
_entity_poly.pdbx_strand_id
1 'polypeptide(L)'
;MALQKWEIFQDEATDFLNNYFNADFAMEGGFDSTTSHITVRKSNHLITTIEAKFGPTQAGQIVLEPLDGKFVFCDKSKNYSNSYTQEIIKYLNSNYSLFAGTNTASIHVNISDSILFNWVKTIYKDKDVEWIISSNKFNKLTLKDLLLIPINEIENHFDISLVFRRKKTGDTQIPGKDIIDFKDQLDLITKDYKIKKTDNKYLLTTNSRLSDFNIGTKYLVSMTNVDCQYYIKKKDIYTNPNVMFQLNLKDNVEFKGALFKEIHKL
;
A
#
# COMPACT_ATOMS: atom_id res chain seq x y z
N MET A 1 -13.69 1.00 -15.01
CA MET A 1 -13.66 0.71 -13.55
C MET A 1 -13.95 2.01 -12.83
N ALA A 2 -14.76 1.98 -11.77
CA ALA A 2 -14.89 3.15 -10.89
C ALA A 2 -13.60 3.30 -10.07
N LEU A 3 -13.05 4.51 -10.00
CA LEU A 3 -11.87 4.81 -9.18
C LEU A 3 -12.20 4.60 -7.70
N GLN A 4 -11.22 4.13 -6.94
CA GLN A 4 -11.28 4.04 -5.49
C GLN A 4 -11.20 5.44 -4.89
N LYS A 5 -11.74 5.62 -3.67
CA LYS A 5 -11.79 6.94 -3.02
C LYS A 5 -10.42 7.61 -2.86
N TRP A 6 -9.38 6.82 -2.58
CA TRP A 6 -8.02 7.35 -2.44
C TRP A 6 -7.45 7.79 -3.78
N GLU A 7 -7.76 7.10 -4.89
CA GLU A 7 -7.36 7.48 -6.25
C GLU A 7 -8.01 8.83 -6.61
N ILE A 8 -9.32 8.97 -6.34
CA ILE A 8 -10.05 10.23 -6.56
C ILE A 8 -9.45 11.37 -5.72
N PHE A 9 -9.14 11.11 -4.45
CA PHE A 9 -8.52 12.12 -3.59
C PHE A 9 -7.15 12.56 -4.10
N GLN A 10 -6.32 11.63 -4.59
CA GLN A 10 -4.99 11.97 -5.11
C GLN A 10 -5.08 12.89 -6.34
N ASP A 11 -5.97 12.59 -7.27
CA ASP A 11 -6.23 13.43 -8.43
C ASP A 11 -6.71 14.83 -7.99
N GLU A 12 -7.74 14.88 -7.13
CA GLU A 12 -8.30 16.16 -6.66
C GLU A 12 -7.32 17.00 -5.84
N ALA A 13 -6.50 16.36 -5.01
CA ALA A 13 -5.45 17.05 -4.26
C ALA A 13 -4.41 17.66 -5.22
N THR A 14 -4.02 16.94 -6.26
CA THR A 14 -3.09 17.44 -7.29
C THR A 14 -3.69 18.62 -8.05
N ASP A 15 -4.94 18.53 -8.48
CA ASP A 15 -5.65 19.62 -9.14
C ASP A 15 -5.80 20.84 -8.22
N PHE A 16 -6.11 20.62 -6.94
CA PHE A 16 -6.20 21.70 -5.97
C PHE A 16 -4.86 22.43 -5.83
N LEU A 17 -3.75 21.70 -5.72
CA LEU A 17 -2.41 22.28 -5.60
C LEU A 17 -2.03 23.09 -6.85
N ASN A 18 -2.25 22.56 -8.05
CA ASN A 18 -2.02 23.29 -9.32
C ASN A 18 -2.82 24.60 -9.41
N ASN A 19 -4.05 24.62 -8.89
CA ASN A 19 -4.87 25.83 -8.88
C ASN A 19 -4.45 26.84 -7.80
N TYR A 20 -3.91 26.36 -6.67
CA TYR A 20 -3.54 27.19 -5.54
C TYR A 20 -2.12 27.79 -5.64
N PHE A 21 -1.21 27.03 -6.24
CA PHE A 21 0.19 27.37 -6.42
C PHE A 21 0.45 27.62 -7.91
N ASN A 22 1.18 28.68 -8.24
CA ASN A 22 1.62 28.94 -9.62
C ASN A 22 2.84 28.06 -9.97
N ALA A 23 2.69 26.74 -9.84
CA ALA A 23 3.73 25.73 -10.08
C ALA A 23 3.10 24.42 -10.59
N ASP A 24 3.92 23.54 -11.16
CA ASP A 24 3.45 22.31 -11.80
C ASP A 24 3.46 21.15 -10.80
N PHE A 25 2.28 20.68 -10.41
CA PHE A 25 2.09 19.49 -9.58
C PHE A 25 1.66 18.33 -10.45
N ALA A 26 2.37 17.21 -10.36
CA ALA A 26 2.08 16.02 -11.16
C ALA A 26 2.19 14.76 -10.31
N MET A 27 1.23 13.85 -10.47
CA MET A 27 1.34 12.52 -9.90
C MET A 27 2.36 11.70 -10.67
N GLU A 28 3.39 11.20 -9.97
CA GLU A 28 4.34 10.23 -10.52
C GLU A 28 4.02 8.82 -9.98
N GLY A 29 4.25 7.80 -10.81
CA GLY A 29 4.00 6.39 -10.45
C GLY A 29 2.55 5.90 -10.62
N GLY A 30 1.62 6.76 -11.05
CA GLY A 30 0.21 6.41 -11.26
C GLY A 30 -0.48 5.91 -9.98
N PHE A 31 -1.50 5.07 -10.13
CA PHE A 31 -2.19 4.41 -9.02
C PHE A 31 -1.45 3.18 -8.47
N ASP A 32 -0.10 3.24 -8.43
CA ASP A 32 0.70 2.26 -7.71
C ASP A 32 0.93 2.75 -6.27
N SER A 33 0.26 2.09 -5.31
CA SER A 33 0.37 2.34 -3.86
C SER A 33 1.81 2.32 -3.28
N THR A 34 2.81 1.99 -4.10
CA THR A 34 4.19 1.77 -3.67
C THR A 34 5.14 2.87 -4.14
N THR A 35 4.71 3.66 -5.12
CA THR A 35 5.48 4.74 -5.74
C THR A 35 4.68 6.03 -5.95
N SER A 36 3.37 6.03 -5.69
CA SER A 36 2.51 7.19 -5.95
C SER A 36 2.79 8.34 -5.00
N HIS A 37 3.34 9.43 -5.53
CA HIS A 37 3.54 10.70 -4.85
C HIS A 37 3.29 11.85 -5.82
N ILE A 38 3.00 13.03 -5.29
CA ILE A 38 2.86 14.26 -6.08
C ILE A 38 4.23 14.92 -6.13
N THR A 39 4.77 15.08 -7.33
CA THR A 39 5.98 15.87 -7.55
C THR A 39 5.62 17.32 -7.80
N VAL A 40 6.47 18.24 -7.33
CA VAL A 40 6.34 19.67 -7.57
C VAL A 40 7.52 20.12 -8.40
N ARG A 41 7.24 20.68 -9.57
CA ARG A 41 8.25 21.09 -10.53
C ARG A 41 8.10 22.56 -10.91
N LYS A 42 9.22 23.21 -11.20
CA LYS A 42 9.27 24.54 -11.81
C LYS A 42 10.31 24.53 -12.91
N SER A 43 9.87 24.84 -14.14
CA SER A 43 10.72 24.80 -15.33
C SER A 43 11.50 23.47 -15.46
N ASN A 44 10.80 22.35 -15.28
CA ASN A 44 11.32 20.97 -15.31
C ASN A 44 12.25 20.54 -14.15
N HIS A 45 12.61 21.44 -13.23
CA HIS A 45 13.36 21.07 -12.04
C HIS A 45 12.44 20.55 -10.93
N LEU A 46 12.75 19.38 -10.36
CA LEU A 46 12.08 18.86 -9.18
C LEU A 46 12.43 19.73 -7.97
N ILE A 47 11.40 20.26 -7.32
CA ILE A 47 11.52 21.11 -6.13
C ILE A 47 11.37 20.27 -4.87
N THR A 48 10.31 19.48 -4.81
CA THR A 48 9.95 18.64 -3.66
C THR A 48 8.98 17.55 -4.10
N THR A 49 8.76 16.56 -3.24
CA THR A 49 7.66 15.60 -3.37
C THR A 49 6.71 15.69 -2.16
N ILE A 50 5.45 15.30 -2.40
CA ILE A 50 4.36 15.33 -1.43
C ILE A 50 3.67 13.97 -1.44
N GLU A 51 3.54 13.35 -0.27
CA GLU A 51 2.71 12.15 -0.11
C GLU A 51 1.24 12.55 0.03
N ALA A 52 0.35 11.92 -0.75
CA ALA A 52 -1.09 12.12 -0.64
C ALA A 52 -1.78 10.97 0.12
N LYS A 53 -2.48 11.30 1.21
CA LYS A 53 -3.16 10.33 2.08
C LYS A 53 -4.63 10.65 2.30
N PHE A 54 -5.52 9.70 2.01
CA PHE A 54 -6.95 9.83 2.24
C PHE A 54 -7.43 8.95 3.41
N GLY A 55 -8.12 9.56 4.37
CA GLY A 55 -8.74 8.87 5.51
C GLY A 55 -7.73 8.13 6.43
N PRO A 56 -8.24 7.19 7.26
CA PRO A 56 -7.40 6.19 7.91
C PRO A 56 -6.57 5.43 6.87
N THR A 57 -5.25 5.54 6.97
CA THR A 57 -4.35 5.10 5.90
C THR A 57 -3.14 4.35 6.42
N GLN A 58 -2.47 3.61 5.52
CA GLN A 58 -1.22 2.93 5.82
C GLN A 58 -0.03 3.84 5.52
N ALA A 59 0.92 3.94 6.45
CA ALA A 59 2.17 4.70 6.29
C ALA A 59 3.39 3.80 6.03
N GLY A 60 3.18 2.50 5.91
CA GLY A 60 4.23 1.54 5.60
C GLY A 60 4.03 0.20 6.30
N GLN A 61 4.91 -0.74 5.99
CA GLN A 61 4.95 -2.03 6.62
C GLN A 61 6.38 -2.58 6.69
N ILE A 62 6.64 -3.43 7.68
CA ILE A 62 7.86 -4.23 7.80
C ILE A 62 7.43 -5.69 7.68
N VAL A 63 8.05 -6.41 6.74
CA VAL A 63 7.89 -7.86 6.61
C VAL A 63 8.91 -8.52 7.54
N LEU A 64 8.44 -9.51 8.29
CA LEU A 64 9.25 -10.23 9.27
C LEU A 64 9.29 -11.71 8.89
N GLU A 65 10.41 -12.35 9.21
CA GLU A 65 10.60 -13.79 9.04
C GLU A 65 10.76 -14.46 10.40
N PRO A 66 10.07 -15.57 10.68
CA PRO A 66 10.33 -16.37 11.87
C PRO A 66 11.60 -17.21 11.66
N LEU A 67 12.65 -16.95 12.45
CA LEU A 67 13.92 -17.68 12.44
C LEU A 67 14.32 -18.03 13.87
N ASP A 68 14.58 -19.32 14.14
CA ASP A 68 15.06 -19.84 15.43
C ASP A 68 14.25 -19.32 16.65
N GLY A 69 12.93 -19.31 16.53
CA GLY A 69 12.02 -18.86 17.59
C GLY A 69 12.01 -17.34 17.83
N LYS A 70 12.46 -16.55 16.84
CA LYS A 70 12.44 -15.08 16.86
C LYS A 70 11.92 -14.53 15.55
N PHE A 71 11.45 -13.29 15.56
CA PHE A 71 11.22 -12.49 14.37
C PHE A 71 12.50 -11.78 13.97
N VAL A 72 12.86 -11.88 12.69
CA VAL A 72 13.94 -11.10 12.08
C VAL A 72 13.37 -10.26 10.93
N PHE A 73 14.10 -9.22 10.55
CA PHE A 73 13.75 -8.42 9.39
C PHE A 73 13.83 -9.28 8.12
N CYS A 74 12.85 -9.14 7.23
CA CYS A 74 12.86 -9.83 5.93
C CYS A 74 13.23 -8.84 4.83
N ASP A 75 14.21 -9.20 4.00
CA ASP A 75 14.68 -8.40 2.85
C ASP A 75 13.64 -8.24 1.73
N LYS A 76 12.51 -8.95 1.82
CA LYS A 76 11.33 -8.72 0.97
C LYS A 76 10.54 -7.48 1.39
N SER A 77 10.90 -6.82 2.49
CA SER A 77 10.35 -5.52 2.87
C SER A 77 10.71 -4.47 1.81
N LYS A 78 9.75 -3.61 1.47
CA LYS A 78 9.98 -2.52 0.50
C LYS A 78 10.81 -1.37 1.05
N ASN A 79 10.79 -1.22 2.37
CA ASN A 79 11.55 -0.21 3.08
C ASN A 79 12.75 -0.88 3.75
N TYR A 80 13.91 -0.23 3.71
CA TYR A 80 15.10 -0.72 4.37
C TYR A 80 14.96 -0.73 5.89
N SER A 81 15.73 -1.61 6.54
CA SER A 81 15.81 -1.63 7.99
C SER A 81 16.59 -0.42 8.51
N ASN A 82 16.10 0.20 9.58
CA ASN A 82 16.71 1.33 10.27
C ASN A 82 16.71 1.09 11.79
N SER A 83 17.21 2.04 12.59
CA SER A 83 17.26 1.90 14.06
C SER A 83 15.87 1.62 14.67
N TYR A 84 14.83 2.30 14.21
CA TYR A 84 13.46 2.12 14.71
C TYR A 84 12.88 0.76 14.30
N THR A 85 13.24 0.23 13.12
CA THR A 85 12.92 -1.15 12.74
C THR A 85 13.51 -2.14 13.74
N GLN A 86 14.75 -1.92 14.19
CA GLN A 86 15.40 -2.78 15.19
C GLN A 86 14.73 -2.69 16.56
N GLU A 87 14.31 -1.50 16.99
CA GLU A 87 13.57 -1.31 18.24
C GLU A 87 12.21 -2.03 18.23
N ILE A 88 11.49 -1.95 17.11
CA ILE A 88 10.22 -2.66 16.93
C ILE A 88 10.44 -4.18 16.98
N ILE A 89 11.43 -4.70 16.23
CA ILE A 89 11.74 -6.14 16.23
C ILE A 89 12.16 -6.61 17.62
N LYS A 90 12.96 -5.82 18.34
CA LYS A 90 13.34 -6.10 19.73
C LYS A 90 12.11 -6.18 20.62
N TYR A 91 11.17 -5.24 20.52
CA TYR A 91 9.91 -5.27 21.27
C TYR A 91 9.10 -6.54 20.97
N LEU A 92 8.93 -6.89 19.69
CA LEU A 92 8.19 -8.09 19.28
C LEU A 92 8.83 -9.37 19.84
N ASN A 93 10.16 -9.46 19.82
CA ASN A 93 10.89 -10.63 20.33
C ASN A 93 10.86 -10.75 21.86
N SER A 94 10.91 -9.63 22.59
CA SER A 94 10.70 -9.63 24.05
C SER A 94 9.30 -10.12 24.44
N ASN A 95 8.34 -10.05 23.50
CA ASN A 95 6.95 -10.42 23.68
C ASN A 95 6.53 -11.54 22.71
N TYR A 96 7.47 -12.40 22.29
CA TYR A 96 7.29 -13.32 21.17
C TYR A 96 6.04 -14.21 21.28
N SER A 97 5.75 -14.72 22.48
CA SER A 97 4.60 -15.59 22.75
C SER A 97 3.25 -14.94 22.41
N LEU A 98 3.13 -13.62 22.54
CA LEU A 98 1.91 -12.88 22.18
C LEU A 98 1.65 -12.89 20.67
N PHE A 99 2.71 -12.93 19.86
CA PHE A 99 2.64 -12.74 18.41
C PHE A 99 2.82 -14.04 17.60
N ALA A 100 3.57 -15.02 18.11
CA ALA A 100 3.93 -16.21 17.35
C ALA A 100 2.71 -17.05 16.91
N GLY A 101 1.72 -17.18 17.80
CA GLY A 101 0.54 -18.05 17.63
C GLY A 101 -0.62 -17.44 16.83
N THR A 102 -0.52 -16.21 16.32
CA THR A 102 -1.65 -15.61 15.60
C THR A 102 -1.79 -16.17 14.19
N ASN A 103 -2.93 -16.80 13.90
CA ASN A 103 -3.19 -17.38 12.59
C ASN A 103 -3.88 -16.40 11.62
N THR A 104 -4.67 -15.43 12.12
CA THR A 104 -5.41 -14.49 11.25
C THR A 104 -5.73 -13.13 11.88
N ALA A 105 -5.90 -13.05 13.21
CA ALA A 105 -6.25 -11.79 13.87
C ALA A 105 -5.05 -10.82 13.93
N SER A 106 -5.33 -9.55 13.67
CA SER A 106 -4.42 -8.43 13.88
C SER A 106 -4.24 -8.17 15.38
N ILE A 107 -3.00 -7.99 15.84
CA ILE A 107 -2.67 -7.58 17.22
C ILE A 107 -2.12 -6.16 17.20
N HIS A 108 -2.65 -5.29 18.05
CA HIS A 108 -2.07 -3.98 18.29
C HIS A 108 -0.73 -4.11 19.04
N VAL A 109 0.32 -3.45 18.53
CA VAL A 109 1.65 -3.46 19.12
C VAL A 109 1.82 -2.20 19.96
N ASN A 110 1.79 -2.36 21.28
CA ASN A 110 1.89 -1.25 22.24
C ASN A 110 3.36 -0.80 22.42
N ILE A 111 3.86 -0.01 21.48
CA ILE A 111 5.20 0.59 21.49
C ILE A 111 5.08 2.11 21.40
N SER A 112 6.09 2.85 21.87
CA SER A 112 6.05 4.32 21.89
C SER A 112 5.76 4.94 20.52
N ASP A 113 4.79 5.84 20.48
CA ASP A 113 4.46 6.64 19.29
C ASP A 113 5.68 7.38 18.73
N SER A 114 6.62 7.81 19.58
CA SER A 114 7.85 8.46 19.13
C SER A 114 8.70 7.55 18.23
N ILE A 115 8.79 6.26 18.53
CA ILE A 115 9.47 5.27 17.69
C ILE A 115 8.72 5.12 16.37
N LEU A 116 7.39 5.07 16.43
CA LEU A 116 6.54 4.88 15.26
C LEU A 116 6.62 6.07 14.30
N PHE A 117 6.47 7.30 14.81
CA PHE A 117 6.56 8.52 14.00
C PHE A 117 7.96 8.70 13.44
N ASN A 118 9.01 8.45 14.23
CA ASN A 118 10.37 8.56 13.72
C ASN A 118 10.65 7.52 12.62
N TRP A 119 10.12 6.29 12.74
CA TRP A 119 10.19 5.32 11.65
C TRP A 119 9.51 5.86 10.39
N VAL A 120 8.28 6.38 10.50
CA VAL A 120 7.54 6.94 9.35
C VAL A 120 8.29 8.11 8.71
N LYS A 121 8.83 9.04 9.51
CA LYS A 121 9.65 10.16 9.03
C LYS A 121 10.90 9.68 8.30
N THR A 122 11.60 8.66 8.82
CA THR A 122 12.76 8.06 8.15
C THR A 122 12.37 7.46 6.81
N ILE A 123 11.27 6.68 6.75
CA ILE A 123 10.84 6.07 5.49
C ILE A 123 10.43 7.11 4.46
N TYR A 124 9.73 8.17 4.85
CA TYR A 124 9.40 9.24 3.91
C TYR A 124 10.63 10.00 3.43
N LYS A 125 11.60 10.26 4.32
CA LYS A 125 12.88 10.85 3.94
C LYS A 125 13.66 9.98 2.95
N ASP A 126 13.70 8.66 3.15
CA ASP A 126 14.37 7.72 2.24
C ASP A 126 13.72 7.67 0.83
N LYS A 127 12.50 8.20 0.70
CA LYS A 127 11.76 8.34 -0.55
C LYS A 127 11.75 9.77 -1.09
N ASP A 128 12.58 10.65 -0.53
CA ASP A 128 12.62 12.08 -0.85
C ASP A 128 11.27 12.81 -0.70
N VAL A 129 10.43 12.33 0.23
CA VAL A 129 9.15 12.93 0.62
C VAL A 129 9.35 13.90 1.78
N GLU A 130 9.10 15.18 1.50
CA GLU A 130 9.27 16.27 2.46
C GLU A 130 7.93 16.76 3.03
N TRP A 131 6.83 16.57 2.30
CA TRP A 131 5.51 17.07 2.67
C TRP A 131 4.44 15.99 2.59
N ILE A 132 3.34 16.18 3.31
CA ILE A 132 2.15 15.35 3.24
C ILE A 132 0.92 16.22 3.04
N ILE A 133 0.06 15.80 2.10
CA ILE A 133 -1.29 16.33 1.92
C ILE A 133 -2.31 15.27 2.31
N SER A 134 -3.31 15.64 3.11
CA SER A 134 -4.29 14.67 3.59
C SER A 134 -5.68 15.25 3.81
N SER A 135 -6.70 14.40 3.75
CA SER A 135 -8.06 14.73 4.13
C SER A 135 -8.87 13.49 4.55
N ASN A 136 -9.90 13.71 5.35
CA ASN A 136 -10.99 12.75 5.58
C ASN A 136 -12.17 12.96 4.60
N LYS A 137 -12.10 13.97 3.72
CA LYS A 137 -13.08 14.24 2.66
C LYS A 137 -12.43 14.12 1.28
N PHE A 138 -13.26 13.87 0.28
CA PHE A 138 -12.92 13.85 -1.14
C PHE A 138 -14.18 14.28 -1.89
N ASN A 139 -14.05 14.68 -3.16
CA ASN A 139 -15.10 15.29 -3.98
C ASN A 139 -15.49 16.69 -3.50
N LYS A 140 -14.84 17.71 -4.10
CA LYS A 140 -14.97 19.16 -3.82
C LYS A 140 -14.23 19.62 -2.57
N LEU A 141 -12.93 19.33 -2.53
CA LEU A 141 -12.03 19.77 -1.47
C LEU A 141 -11.99 21.29 -1.34
N THR A 142 -12.01 21.78 -0.10
CA THR A 142 -11.70 23.18 0.23
C THR A 142 -10.45 23.26 1.11
N LEU A 143 -9.90 24.47 1.27
CA LEU A 143 -8.77 24.70 2.20
C LEU A 143 -9.03 24.20 3.62
N LYS A 144 -10.30 24.23 4.08
CA LYS A 144 -10.67 23.79 5.43
C LYS A 144 -10.72 22.28 5.57
N ASP A 145 -10.70 21.55 4.47
CA ASP A 145 -10.75 20.09 4.47
C ASP A 145 -9.36 19.48 4.30
N LEU A 146 -8.35 20.29 3.96
CA LEU A 146 -7.01 19.82 3.59
C LEU A 146 -5.98 20.12 4.66
N LEU A 147 -5.25 19.08 5.04
CA LEU A 147 -3.96 19.19 5.68
C LEU A 147 -2.89 19.35 4.59
N LEU A 148 -1.98 20.31 4.73
CA LEU A 148 -0.72 20.34 4.00
C LEU A 148 0.37 20.78 4.97
N ILE A 149 1.27 19.87 5.33
CA ILE A 149 2.32 20.11 6.32
C ILE A 149 3.65 19.43 5.92
N PRO A 150 4.78 19.90 6.45
CA PRO A 150 6.03 19.16 6.37
C PRO A 150 5.96 17.82 7.13
N ILE A 151 6.65 16.79 6.65
CA ILE A 151 6.66 15.45 7.27
C ILE A 151 7.21 15.46 8.70
N ASN A 152 8.10 16.39 9.04
CA ASN A 152 8.66 16.49 10.39
C ASN A 152 7.61 16.89 11.45
N GLU A 153 6.45 17.41 11.06
CA GLU A 153 5.36 17.80 11.95
C GLU A 153 4.22 16.75 12.02
N ILE A 154 4.38 15.58 11.39
CA ILE A 154 3.30 14.61 11.22
C ILE A 154 2.63 14.16 12.54
N GLU A 155 3.37 14.07 13.64
CA GLU A 155 2.83 13.69 14.96
C GLU A 155 1.83 14.69 15.54
N ASN A 156 1.89 15.96 15.11
CA ASN A 156 0.96 16.97 15.59
C ASN A 156 -0.44 16.77 14.98
N HIS A 157 -0.53 16.17 13.80
CA HIS A 157 -1.75 16.09 13.00
C HIS A 157 -2.30 14.68 12.79
N PHE A 158 -1.53 13.64 13.12
CA PHE A 158 -1.99 12.26 13.03
C PHE A 158 -1.88 11.55 14.37
N ASP A 159 -2.79 10.62 14.61
CA ASP A 159 -2.59 9.52 15.54
C ASP A 159 -1.95 8.36 14.78
N ILE A 160 -1.04 7.63 15.44
CA ILE A 160 -0.34 6.49 14.85
C ILE A 160 -0.63 5.21 15.62
N SER A 161 -0.71 4.09 14.91
CA SER A 161 -0.74 2.78 15.53
C SER A 161 0.06 1.77 14.73
N LEU A 162 0.59 0.77 15.44
CA LEU A 162 1.29 -0.35 14.84
C LEU A 162 0.48 -1.62 15.04
N VAL A 163 0.28 -2.36 13.96
CA VAL A 163 -0.50 -3.60 13.98
C VAL A 163 0.34 -4.75 13.46
N PHE A 164 0.56 -5.76 14.29
CA PHE A 164 1.10 -7.05 13.88
C PHE A 164 -0.01 -7.88 13.24
N ARG A 165 0.26 -8.45 12.07
CA ARG A 165 -0.66 -9.35 11.39
C ARG A 165 0.11 -10.38 10.58
N ARG A 166 -0.57 -11.44 10.16
CA ARG A 166 -0.08 -12.35 9.12
C ARG A 166 -0.73 -12.00 7.79
N LYS A 167 0.08 -11.69 6.76
CA LYS A 167 -0.40 -11.30 5.43
C LYS A 167 0.16 -12.23 4.38
N LYS A 168 -0.70 -12.67 3.45
CA LYS A 168 -0.27 -13.40 2.25
C LYS A 168 0.56 -12.50 1.36
N THR A 169 1.59 -13.04 0.74
CA THR A 169 2.49 -12.26 -0.12
C THR A 169 1.80 -11.79 -1.40
N GLY A 170 0.67 -12.43 -1.75
CA GLY A 170 -0.17 -12.13 -2.90
C GLY A 170 -0.21 -13.32 -3.87
N ASP A 171 -1.28 -13.44 -4.64
CA ASP A 171 -1.43 -14.54 -5.58
C ASP A 171 -0.54 -14.32 -6.80
N THR A 172 0.16 -15.37 -7.21
CA THR A 172 1.20 -15.30 -8.25
C THR A 172 0.68 -15.86 -9.57
N GLN A 173 1.37 -15.56 -10.68
CA GLN A 173 1.08 -16.24 -11.94
C GLN A 173 1.31 -17.74 -11.77
N ILE A 174 0.41 -18.55 -12.34
CA ILE A 174 0.54 -20.00 -12.24
C ILE A 174 1.84 -20.47 -12.91
N PRO A 175 2.70 -21.25 -12.22
CA PRO A 175 3.85 -21.89 -12.85
C PRO A 175 3.40 -22.91 -13.90
N GLY A 176 4.13 -23.04 -15.00
CA GLY A 176 3.74 -23.97 -16.08
C GLY A 176 3.60 -25.43 -15.62
N LYS A 177 4.36 -25.84 -14.59
CA LYS A 177 4.25 -27.19 -13.99
C LYS A 177 2.91 -27.47 -13.31
N ASP A 178 2.20 -26.42 -12.87
CA ASP A 178 0.95 -26.54 -12.12
C ASP A 178 -0.30 -26.48 -13.05
N ILE A 179 -0.11 -26.26 -14.36
CA ILE A 179 -1.22 -26.09 -15.30
C ILE A 179 -2.07 -27.36 -15.49
N ILE A 180 -1.46 -28.53 -15.32
CA ILE A 180 -2.15 -29.82 -15.44
C ILE A 180 -3.13 -29.97 -14.26
N ASP A 181 -2.63 -29.81 -13.02
CA ASP A 181 -3.46 -29.82 -11.80
C ASP A 181 -4.55 -28.74 -11.86
N PHE A 182 -4.28 -27.55 -12.42
CA PHE A 182 -5.31 -26.53 -12.64
C PHE A 182 -6.43 -27.00 -13.56
N LYS A 183 -6.09 -27.64 -14.70
CA LYS A 183 -7.08 -28.17 -15.64
C LYS A 183 -7.95 -29.23 -15.00
N ASP A 184 -7.34 -30.16 -14.26
CA ASP A 184 -8.08 -31.22 -13.56
C ASP A 184 -9.11 -30.62 -12.57
N GLN A 185 -8.76 -29.54 -11.88
CA GLN A 185 -9.67 -28.82 -10.99
C GLN A 185 -10.75 -28.02 -11.76
N LEU A 186 -10.40 -27.43 -12.90
CA LEU A 186 -11.33 -26.67 -13.73
C LEU A 186 -12.35 -27.58 -14.42
N ASP A 187 -11.95 -28.80 -14.82
CA ASP A 187 -12.80 -29.79 -15.47
C ASP A 187 -13.97 -30.24 -14.57
N LEU A 188 -13.86 -30.07 -13.25
CA LEU A 188 -14.94 -30.28 -12.27
C LEU A 188 -16.01 -29.17 -12.32
N ILE A 189 -15.69 -28.04 -12.94
CA ILE A 189 -16.54 -26.83 -13.01
C ILE A 189 -17.06 -26.65 -14.43
N THR A 190 -16.19 -26.71 -15.44
CA THR A 190 -16.54 -26.57 -16.85
C THR A 190 -15.57 -27.33 -17.73
N LYS A 191 -16.09 -27.97 -18.78
CA LYS A 191 -15.27 -28.69 -19.78
C LYS A 191 -14.99 -27.86 -21.04
N ASP A 192 -15.73 -26.77 -21.21
CA ASP A 192 -15.66 -25.93 -22.40
C ASP A 192 -14.81 -24.69 -22.14
N TYR A 193 -13.50 -24.84 -22.31
CA TYR A 193 -12.55 -23.75 -22.16
C TYR A 193 -11.36 -23.85 -23.09
N LYS A 194 -10.66 -22.72 -23.23
CA LYS A 194 -9.36 -22.63 -23.90
C LYS A 194 -8.38 -21.94 -22.96
N ILE A 195 -7.19 -22.54 -22.81
CA ILE A 195 -6.09 -21.91 -22.10
C ILE A 195 -5.00 -21.56 -23.11
N LYS A 196 -4.58 -20.30 -23.11
CA LYS A 196 -3.47 -19.80 -23.94
C LYS A 196 -2.38 -19.21 -23.04
N LYS A 197 -1.12 -19.53 -23.34
CA LYS A 197 0.02 -18.84 -22.73
C LYS A 197 0.28 -17.55 -23.53
N THR A 198 0.35 -16.42 -22.84
CA THR A 198 0.71 -15.11 -23.40
C THR A 198 1.83 -14.53 -22.56
N ASP A 199 3.03 -14.43 -23.14
CA ASP A 199 4.26 -14.05 -22.45
C ASP A 199 4.48 -14.90 -21.17
N ASN A 200 4.42 -14.26 -20.00
CA ASN A 200 4.59 -14.85 -18.67
C ASN A 200 3.26 -15.15 -17.95
N LYS A 201 2.13 -15.15 -18.67
CA LYS A 201 0.80 -15.36 -18.08
C LYS A 201 0.04 -16.47 -18.80
N TYR A 202 -0.89 -17.09 -18.09
CA TYR A 202 -1.86 -18.01 -18.67
C TYR A 202 -3.24 -17.35 -18.66
N LEU A 203 -3.88 -17.38 -19.81
CA LEU A 203 -5.19 -16.79 -20.07
C LEU A 203 -6.20 -17.91 -20.28
N LEU A 204 -7.24 -17.91 -19.45
CA LEU A 204 -8.39 -18.79 -19.56
C LEU A 204 -9.51 -18.06 -20.30
N THR A 205 -10.10 -18.70 -21.31
CA THR A 205 -11.33 -18.27 -21.96
C THR A 205 -12.38 -19.36 -21.81
N THR A 206 -13.57 -19.00 -21.33
CA THR A 206 -14.74 -19.90 -21.20
C THR A 206 -15.89 -19.42 -22.09
N ASN A 207 -16.86 -20.29 -22.38
CA ASN A 207 -18.04 -19.90 -23.17
C ASN A 207 -19.05 -19.05 -22.38
N SER A 208 -19.03 -19.16 -21.04
CA SER A 208 -19.89 -18.43 -20.13
C SER A 208 -19.10 -17.95 -18.92
N ARG A 209 -19.66 -17.00 -18.17
CA ARG A 209 -19.03 -16.48 -16.95
C ARG A 209 -18.91 -17.58 -15.91
N LEU A 210 -17.76 -17.62 -15.24
CA LEU A 210 -17.57 -18.49 -14.09
C LEU A 210 -18.37 -17.95 -12.91
N SER A 211 -19.04 -18.85 -12.19
CA SER A 211 -19.80 -18.52 -10.99
C SER A 211 -18.92 -18.30 -9.76
N ASP A 212 -17.74 -18.92 -9.72
CA ASP A 212 -16.70 -18.71 -8.71
C ASP A 212 -15.36 -18.50 -9.40
N PHE A 213 -14.56 -17.60 -8.84
CA PHE A 213 -13.21 -17.32 -9.30
C PHE A 213 -12.17 -18.18 -8.59
N ASN A 214 -12.55 -18.94 -7.57
CA ASN A 214 -11.71 -19.94 -6.94
C ASN A 214 -11.79 -21.26 -7.72
N ILE A 215 -10.64 -21.74 -8.19
CA ILE A 215 -10.56 -23.04 -8.87
C ILE A 215 -9.87 -24.00 -7.91
N GLY A 216 -10.70 -24.79 -7.21
CA GLY A 216 -10.28 -25.60 -6.08
C GLY A 216 -9.65 -24.76 -4.95
N THR A 217 -8.77 -25.39 -4.16
CA THR A 217 -8.13 -24.74 -3.00
C THR A 217 -6.85 -23.98 -3.36
N LYS A 218 -6.20 -24.31 -4.48
CA LYS A 218 -4.86 -23.82 -4.85
C LYS A 218 -4.85 -22.68 -5.85
N TYR A 219 -5.93 -22.47 -6.60
CA TYR A 219 -5.93 -21.52 -7.72
C TYR A 219 -7.07 -20.52 -7.62
N LEU A 220 -6.88 -19.41 -8.31
CA LEU A 220 -7.95 -18.47 -8.60
C LEU A 220 -7.78 -17.89 -10.00
N VAL A 221 -8.84 -17.33 -10.53
CA VAL A 221 -8.85 -16.58 -11.78
C VAL A 221 -9.21 -15.12 -11.52
N SER A 222 -8.59 -14.19 -12.25
CA SER A 222 -8.94 -12.76 -12.18
C SER A 222 -9.37 -12.25 -13.54
N MET A 223 -10.47 -11.51 -13.60
CA MET A 223 -11.02 -10.99 -14.84
C MET A 223 -10.01 -10.16 -15.65
N THR A 224 -10.12 -10.24 -16.96
CA THR A 224 -9.51 -9.27 -17.88
C THR A 224 -10.53 -8.21 -18.29
N ASN A 225 -10.15 -7.36 -19.25
CA ASN A 225 -11.06 -6.43 -19.91
C ASN A 225 -11.97 -7.10 -20.96
N VAL A 226 -11.82 -8.41 -21.20
CA VAL A 226 -12.64 -9.19 -22.12
C VAL A 226 -13.56 -10.11 -21.31
N ASP A 227 -14.84 -10.14 -21.65
CA ASP A 227 -15.80 -10.98 -20.94
C ASP A 227 -15.48 -12.48 -21.09
N CYS A 228 -15.77 -13.25 -20.04
CA CYS A 228 -15.44 -14.68 -19.96
C CYS A 228 -13.95 -15.01 -20.17
N GLN A 229 -13.08 -14.04 -19.94
CA GLN A 229 -11.64 -14.20 -20.02
C GLN A 229 -10.96 -13.80 -18.70
N TYR A 230 -9.98 -14.60 -18.29
CA TYR A 230 -9.36 -14.47 -16.99
C TYR A 230 -7.86 -14.80 -17.03
N TYR A 231 -7.09 -14.13 -16.18
CA TYR A 231 -5.73 -14.55 -15.84
C TYR A 231 -5.77 -15.64 -14.78
N ILE A 232 -5.02 -16.72 -15.00
CA ILE A 232 -4.90 -17.83 -14.06
C ILE A 232 -3.79 -17.54 -13.05
N LYS A 233 -4.12 -17.64 -11.75
CA LYS A 233 -3.18 -17.40 -10.65
C LYS A 233 -3.12 -18.58 -9.68
N LYS A 234 -1.96 -18.76 -9.05
CA LYS A 234 -1.75 -19.65 -7.93
C LYS A 234 -1.90 -18.88 -6.62
N LYS A 235 -2.72 -19.42 -5.72
CA LYS A 235 -2.92 -18.87 -4.39
C LYS A 235 -1.65 -19.01 -3.57
N ASP A 236 -1.29 -17.94 -2.88
CA ASP A 236 -0.30 -18.05 -1.81
C ASP A 236 -1.00 -18.62 -0.56
N ILE A 237 -0.44 -19.72 -0.05
CA ILE A 237 -0.90 -20.36 1.18
C ILE A 237 -0.06 -19.93 2.38
N TYR A 238 1.12 -19.35 2.15
CA TYR A 238 2.01 -18.91 3.19
C TYR A 238 1.65 -17.48 3.60
N THR A 239 1.68 -17.23 4.91
CA THR A 239 1.47 -15.89 5.45
C THR A 239 2.70 -15.47 6.21
N ASN A 240 3.27 -14.34 5.81
CA ASN A 240 4.42 -13.78 6.49
C ASN A 240 3.94 -12.88 7.63
N PRO A 241 4.55 -12.98 8.81
CA PRO A 241 4.43 -11.96 9.83
C PRO A 241 4.78 -10.59 9.25
N ASN A 242 4.00 -9.58 9.57
CA ASN A 242 4.27 -8.20 9.20
C ASN A 242 3.71 -7.27 10.27
N VAL A 243 4.40 -6.15 10.45
CA VAL A 243 3.84 -5.01 11.17
C VAL A 243 3.47 -3.92 10.17
N MET A 244 2.32 -3.29 10.38
CA MET A 244 1.76 -2.27 9.51
C MET A 244 1.48 -1.01 10.32
N PHE A 245 1.95 0.12 9.83
CA PHE A 245 1.75 1.43 10.43
C PHE A 245 0.47 2.03 9.88
N GLN A 246 -0.40 2.49 10.78
CA GLN A 246 -1.63 3.19 10.43
C GLN A 246 -1.57 4.62 10.93
N LEU A 247 -1.95 5.55 10.08
CA LEU A 247 -2.14 6.96 10.42
C LEU A 247 -3.63 7.29 10.37
N ASN A 248 -4.11 8.01 11.38
CA ASN A 248 -5.45 8.56 11.41
C ASN A 248 -5.34 10.08 11.56
N LEU A 249 -5.92 10.81 10.61
CA LEU A 249 -5.91 12.27 10.62
C LEU A 249 -6.76 12.78 11.78
N LYS A 250 -6.18 13.65 12.62
CA LYS A 250 -6.90 14.34 13.69
C LYS A 250 -7.86 15.38 13.10
N ASP A 251 -8.86 15.77 13.86
CA ASP A 251 -9.89 16.72 13.40
C ASP A 251 -9.33 18.12 13.07
N ASN A 252 -8.20 18.51 13.67
CA ASN A 252 -7.52 19.77 13.43
C ASN A 252 -6.61 19.70 12.19
N VAL A 253 -7.20 19.91 11.02
CA VAL A 253 -6.45 20.05 9.77
C VAL A 253 -5.91 21.46 9.59
N GLU A 254 -4.65 21.56 9.18
CA GLU A 254 -3.97 22.83 8.90
C GLU A 254 -3.37 22.81 7.48
N PHE A 255 -3.73 23.82 6.68
CA PHE A 255 -3.15 23.98 5.35
C PHE A 255 -2.02 25.02 5.37
N LYS A 256 -0.76 24.57 5.49
CA LYS A 256 0.44 25.44 5.54
C LYS A 256 0.91 25.89 4.14
N GLY A 257 -0.02 26.32 3.30
CA GLY A 257 0.27 26.76 1.94
C GLY A 257 1.19 27.99 1.88
N ALA A 258 1.08 28.93 2.83
CA ALA A 258 1.97 30.10 2.88
C ALA A 258 3.42 29.71 3.18
N LEU A 259 3.63 28.82 4.15
CA LEU A 259 4.95 28.26 4.47
C LEU A 259 5.54 27.50 3.29
N PHE A 260 4.71 26.72 2.58
CA PHE A 260 5.13 26.02 1.37
C PHE A 260 5.65 26.98 0.29
N LYS A 261 4.95 28.10 0.04
CA LYS A 261 5.38 29.14 -0.91
C LYS A 261 6.70 29.78 -0.50
N GLU A 262 6.85 30.09 0.79
CA GLU A 262 8.06 30.72 1.34
C GLU A 262 9.30 29.83 1.16
N ILE A 263 9.21 28.56 1.57
CA ILE A 263 10.33 27.61 1.50
C ILE A 263 10.75 27.36 0.06
N HIS A 264 9.79 27.17 -0.84
CA HIS A 264 10.04 26.75 -2.22
C HIS A 264 10.07 27.89 -3.25
N LYS A 265 9.88 29.14 -2.79
CA LYS A 265 9.89 30.36 -3.63
C LYS A 265 8.92 30.26 -4.82
N LEU A 266 7.68 29.86 -4.51
CA LEU A 266 6.57 29.71 -5.46
C LEU A 266 5.67 30.94 -5.51
#